data_AF-A0A7I8ML12-F1
#
_entry.id   AF-A0A7I8ML12-F1
#
_cell.length_a   1.000
_cell.length_b   1.000
_cell.length_c   1.000
_cell.angle_alpha   90.00
_cell.angle_beta   90.00
_cell.angle_gamma   90.00
#
_symmetry.space_group_name_H-M   'P 1'
#
loop_
_entity.id
_entity.type
_entity.pdbx_description
1 polymer ?
#
loop_
_entity_poly.entity_id
_entity_poly.type
_entity_poly.pdbx_seq_one_letter_code
_entity_poly.pdbx_strand_id
1 'polypeptide(L)'
;MKVKISFYFRSWMKKSFGAFATGFILALLGSGGFEAYNPYLISLIVAFLAFIIYQGFSFSRYFGNRRGEFEYEYRNDLIEAYVKKLVMKTFGSFTYINYIQDGFNEISSAQEEICTRLQKEDTIKNNYEALFNILIKMNKIALKQDNFEKEKAILFSATKINPNDLIANYRLAVCYEMEGSKDEAIKHYLLATTDSYLTSNQLRKFILSQIKRIELKGTMNRPPVLGAKYLAI
;
A
#
# COMPACT_ATOMS: atom_id res chain seq x y z
N MET A 1 -14.03 -8.15 -6.71
CA MET A 1 -13.40 -9.21 -5.88
C MET A 1 -13.78 -9.06 -4.41
N LYS A 2 -14.24 -10.12 -3.75
CA LYS A 2 -14.49 -10.12 -2.29
C LYS A 2 -13.16 -10.29 -1.53
N VAL A 3 -12.96 -9.52 -0.46
CA VAL A 3 -11.77 -9.66 0.39
C VAL A 3 -11.85 -10.98 1.17
N LYS A 4 -10.77 -11.77 1.16
CA LYS A 4 -10.71 -13.05 1.88
C LYS A 4 -10.70 -12.83 3.40
N ILE A 5 -11.44 -13.64 4.16
CA ILE A 5 -11.49 -13.57 5.63
C ILE A 5 -10.10 -13.68 6.27
N SER A 6 -9.22 -14.50 5.70
CA SER A 6 -7.84 -14.65 6.16
C SER A 6 -7.02 -13.35 6.05
N PHE A 7 -7.34 -12.50 5.07
CA PHE A 7 -6.71 -11.18 4.95
C PHE A 7 -7.19 -10.22 6.04
N TYR A 8 -8.49 -10.21 6.36
CA TYR A 8 -9.02 -9.44 7.48
C TYR A 8 -8.32 -9.82 8.78
N PHE A 9 -8.30 -11.11 9.11
CA PHE A 9 -7.70 -11.59 10.35
C PHE A 9 -6.21 -11.24 10.43
N ARG A 10 -5.45 -11.46 9.35
CA ARG A 10 -4.02 -11.12 9.32
C ARG A 10 -3.77 -9.62 9.45
N SER A 11 -4.54 -8.79 8.76
CA SER A 11 -4.44 -7.33 8.84
C SER A 11 -4.76 -6.84 10.25
N TRP A 12 -5.84 -7.37 10.83
CA TRP A 12 -6.30 -7.06 12.17
C TRP A 12 -5.27 -7.44 13.23
N MET A 13 -4.75 -8.67 13.18
CA MET A 13 -3.72 -9.15 14.10
C MET A 13 -2.47 -8.28 14.02
N LYS A 14 -1.92 -8.08 12.81
CA LYS A 14 -0.68 -7.30 12.62
C LYS A 14 -0.78 -5.91 13.23
N LYS A 15 -1.87 -5.20 12.94
CA LYS A 15 -2.03 -3.82 13.39
C LYS A 15 -2.45 -3.73 14.87
N SER A 16 -3.22 -4.69 15.39
CA SER A 16 -3.58 -4.75 16.80
C SER A 16 -2.38 -5.04 17.70
N PHE A 17 -1.52 -6.00 17.31
CA PHE A 17 -0.25 -6.23 18.01
C PHE A 17 0.68 -5.03 17.91
N GLY A 18 0.73 -4.37 16.74
CA GLY A 18 1.47 -3.12 16.58
C GLY A 18 1.01 -2.04 17.57
N ALA A 19 -0.30 -1.78 17.64
CA ALA A 19 -0.87 -0.80 18.56
C ALA A 19 -0.58 -1.13 20.03
N PHE A 20 -0.73 -2.41 20.41
CA PHE A 20 -0.39 -2.89 21.76
C PHE A 20 1.10 -2.67 22.08
N ALA A 21 1.99 -3.12 21.20
CA ALA A 21 3.44 -2.99 21.40
C ALA A 21 3.88 -1.52 21.46
N THR A 22 3.35 -0.66 20.59
CA THR A 22 3.61 0.78 20.62
C THR A 22 3.11 1.40 21.92
N GLY A 23 1.89 1.08 22.36
CA GLY A 23 1.34 1.57 23.63
C GLY A 23 2.20 1.14 24.83
N PHE A 24 2.66 -0.11 24.84
CA PHE A 24 3.55 -0.63 25.88
C PHE A 24 4.89 0.12 25.92
N ILE A 25 5.56 0.26 24.77
CA ILE A 25 6.87 0.91 24.67
C ILE A 25 6.78 2.39 25.07
N LEU A 26 5.77 3.12 24.58
CA LEU A 26 5.60 4.53 24.90
C LEU A 26 5.34 4.75 26.39
N ALA A 27 4.52 3.90 27.00
CA ALA A 27 4.25 3.97 28.43
C ALA A 27 5.48 3.62 29.27
N LEU A 28 6.27 2.63 28.85
CA LEU A 28 7.48 2.24 29.55
C LEU A 28 8.52 3.37 29.51
N LEU A 29 8.73 3.99 28.35
CA LEU A 29 9.61 5.15 28.20
C LEU A 29 9.10 6.36 29.02
N GLY A 30 7.80 6.63 28.99
CA GLY A 30 7.19 7.72 29.75
C GLY A 30 7.28 7.51 31.27
N SER A 31 7.16 6.26 31.72
CA SER A 31 7.24 5.90 33.14
C SER A 31 8.65 6.02 33.72
N GLY A 32 9.70 6.09 32.90
CA GLY A 32 11.06 6.38 33.37
C GLY A 32 11.25 7.82 33.84
N GLY A 33 10.38 8.75 33.43
CA GLY A 33 10.43 10.17 33.82
C GLY A 33 9.58 10.55 35.03
N PHE A 34 8.76 9.63 35.54
CA PHE A 34 7.90 9.82 36.71
C PHE A 34 8.16 8.66 37.67
N GLU A 35 8.25 8.91 38.98
CA GLU A 35 8.43 7.86 40.00
C GLU A 35 7.15 7.01 40.14
N ALA A 36 6.84 6.24 39.10
CA ALA A 36 5.67 5.41 39.03
C ALA A 36 5.87 4.16 39.91
N TYR A 37 4.90 3.90 40.79
CA TYR A 37 4.94 2.79 41.75
C TYR A 37 5.09 1.41 41.09
N ASN A 38 4.64 1.23 39.83
CA ASN A 38 4.90 0.04 39.03
C ASN A 38 4.87 0.35 37.51
N PRO A 39 6.01 0.64 36.88
CA PRO A 39 6.07 1.08 35.48
C PRO A 39 5.55 0.01 34.49
N TYR A 40 5.76 -1.28 34.79
CA TYR A 40 5.32 -2.38 33.94
C TYR A 40 3.80 -2.54 33.93
N LEU A 41 3.16 -2.44 35.10
CA LEU A 41 1.71 -2.53 35.20
C LEU A 41 1.02 -1.37 34.46
N ILE A 42 1.52 -0.15 34.64
CA ILE A 42 1.02 1.03 33.91
C ILE A 42 1.21 0.83 32.40
N SER A 43 2.37 0.31 31.99
CA SER A 43 2.64 0.04 30.57
C SER A 43 1.69 -0.98 29.95
N LEU A 44 1.33 -2.03 30.70
CA LEU A 44 0.32 -2.99 30.27
C LEU A 44 -1.06 -2.33 30.12
N ILE A 45 -1.49 -1.51 31.10
CA ILE A 45 -2.78 -0.81 31.05
C ILE A 45 -2.84 0.09 29.81
N VAL A 46 -1.79 0.89 29.56
CA VAL A 46 -1.72 1.77 28.38
C VAL A 46 -1.70 0.96 27.09
N ALA A 47 -0.99 -0.17 27.03
CA ALA A 47 -0.98 -1.06 25.88
C ALA A 47 -2.39 -1.60 25.55
N PHE A 48 -3.15 -2.00 26.58
CA PHE A 48 -4.54 -2.44 26.42
C PHE A 48 -5.47 -1.31 25.97
N LEU A 49 -5.31 -0.09 26.52
CA LEU A 49 -6.07 1.07 26.05
C LEU A 49 -5.77 1.38 24.58
N ALA A 50 -4.50 1.37 24.18
CA ALA A 50 -4.10 1.55 22.79
C ALA A 50 -4.71 0.47 21.87
N PHE A 51 -4.71 -0.79 22.32
CA PHE A 51 -5.38 -1.89 21.61
C PHE A 51 -6.89 -1.64 21.45
N ILE A 52 -7.60 -1.22 22.50
CA ILE A 52 -9.06 -0.96 22.47
C ILE A 52 -9.38 0.20 21.52
N ILE A 53 -8.64 1.31 21.62
CA ILE A 53 -8.78 2.45 20.71
C ILE A 53 -8.59 1.98 19.26
N TYR A 54 -7.57 1.15 19.02
CA TYR A 54 -7.31 0.58 17.71
C TYR A 54 -8.46 -0.30 17.19
N GLN A 55 -9.19 -1.02 18.05
CA GLN A 55 -10.36 -1.80 17.64
C GLN A 55 -11.45 -0.92 17.03
N GLY A 56 -11.71 0.26 17.61
CA GLY A 56 -12.66 1.22 17.06
C GLY A 56 -12.26 1.70 15.65
N PHE A 57 -10.99 2.05 15.46
CA PHE A 57 -10.47 2.43 14.14
C PHE A 57 -10.53 1.28 13.13
N SER A 58 -10.23 0.06 13.57
CA SER A 58 -10.28 -1.15 12.74
C SER A 58 -11.68 -1.44 12.23
N PHE A 59 -12.70 -1.27 13.09
CA PHE A 59 -14.08 -1.48 12.69
C PHE A 59 -14.49 -0.54 11.54
N SER A 60 -14.19 0.76 11.66
CA SER A 60 -14.44 1.75 10.60
C SER A 60 -13.68 1.41 9.30
N ARG A 61 -12.45 0.88 9.42
CA ARG A 61 -11.63 0.44 8.28
C ARG A 61 -12.20 -0.79 7.58
N TYR A 62 -12.70 -1.78 8.31
CA TYR A 62 -13.15 -3.06 7.74
C TYR A 62 -14.61 -3.06 7.30
N PHE A 63 -15.46 -2.35 8.04
CA PHE A 63 -16.92 -2.39 7.87
C PHE A 63 -17.55 -1.00 7.65
N GLY A 64 -16.81 0.09 7.87
CA GLY A 64 -17.33 1.46 7.76
C GLY A 64 -16.89 2.22 6.51
N ASN A 65 -16.80 3.54 6.65
CA ASN A 65 -16.54 4.47 5.56
C ASN A 65 -15.15 4.32 4.93
N ARG A 66 -14.18 3.75 5.66
CA ARG A 66 -12.81 3.52 5.18
C ARG A 66 -12.61 2.16 4.51
N ARG A 67 -13.70 1.43 4.24
CA ARG A 67 -13.66 0.12 3.59
C ARG A 67 -13.04 0.16 2.19
N GLY A 68 -13.25 1.23 1.42
CA GLY A 68 -12.63 1.38 0.10
C GLY A 68 -11.10 1.36 0.17
N GLU A 69 -10.52 2.09 1.12
CA GLU A 69 -9.07 2.12 1.36
C GLU A 69 -8.53 0.71 1.69
N PHE A 70 -9.23 -0.03 2.55
CA PHE A 70 -8.85 -1.39 2.90
C PHE A 70 -8.90 -2.36 1.70
N GLU A 71 -9.89 -2.22 0.83
CA GLU A 71 -10.00 -3.03 -0.38
C GLU A 71 -8.89 -2.69 -1.40
N TYR A 72 -8.48 -1.41 -1.48
CA TYR A 72 -7.31 -1.00 -2.24
C TYR A 72 -6.02 -1.63 -1.68
N GLU A 73 -5.80 -1.57 -0.36
CA GLU A 73 -4.69 -2.26 0.30
C GLU A 73 -4.67 -3.76 -0.01
N TYR A 74 -5.83 -4.41 0.05
CA TYR A 74 -5.94 -5.83 -0.25
C TYR A 74 -5.43 -6.19 -1.64
N ARG A 75 -5.76 -5.40 -2.66
CA ARG A 75 -5.27 -5.64 -4.03
C ARG A 75 -3.76 -5.48 -4.13
N ASN A 76 -3.19 -4.48 -3.48
CA ASN A 76 -1.73 -4.32 -3.42
C ASN A 76 -1.06 -5.53 -2.75
N ASP A 77 -1.67 -6.09 -1.71
CA ASP A 77 -1.16 -7.27 -1.02
C ASP A 77 -1.24 -8.54 -1.88
N LEU A 78 -2.22 -8.64 -2.77
CA LEU A 78 -2.31 -9.74 -3.74
C LEU A 78 -1.18 -9.67 -4.77
N ILE A 79 -0.87 -8.47 -5.29
CA ILE A 79 0.25 -8.27 -6.21
C ILE A 79 1.57 -8.60 -5.51
N GLU A 80 1.77 -8.12 -4.28
CA GLU A 80 2.96 -8.42 -3.49
C GLU A 80 3.11 -9.94 -3.25
N ALA A 81 2.01 -10.63 -2.92
CA ALA A 81 2.02 -12.08 -2.76
C ALA A 81 2.29 -12.83 -4.08
N TYR A 82 1.77 -12.32 -5.20
CA TYR A 82 2.03 -12.87 -6.53
C TYR A 82 3.51 -12.77 -6.88
N VAL A 83 4.10 -11.57 -6.77
CA VAL A 83 5.52 -11.35 -7.08
C VAL A 83 6.42 -12.18 -6.16
N LYS A 84 6.10 -12.27 -4.86
CA LYS A 84 6.83 -13.15 -3.92
C LYS A 84 6.86 -14.61 -4.36
N LYS A 85 5.71 -15.15 -4.78
CA LYS A 85 5.63 -16.51 -5.33
C LYS A 85 6.43 -16.65 -6.60
N LEU A 86 6.43 -15.64 -7.46
CA LEU A 86 7.20 -15.63 -8.70
C LEU A 86 8.70 -15.64 -8.43
N VAL A 87 9.19 -14.78 -7.53
CA VAL A 87 10.59 -14.77 -7.08
C VAL A 87 11.00 -16.15 -6.55
N MET A 88 10.19 -16.73 -5.66
CA MET A 88 10.46 -18.06 -5.11
C MET A 88 10.52 -19.13 -6.21
N LYS A 89 9.58 -19.10 -7.16
CA LYS A 89 9.51 -20.09 -8.24
C LYS A 89 10.67 -19.98 -9.22
N THR A 90 11.06 -18.75 -9.58
CA THR A 90 12.07 -18.49 -10.62
C THR A 90 13.50 -18.57 -10.07
N PHE A 91 13.76 -18.04 -8.87
CA PHE A 91 15.12 -17.91 -8.32
C PHE A 91 15.37 -18.75 -7.05
N GLY A 92 14.35 -19.41 -6.50
CA GLY A 92 14.49 -20.28 -5.35
C GLY A 92 14.50 -19.56 -3.99
N SER A 93 14.71 -20.35 -2.93
CA SER A 93 14.54 -19.93 -1.53
C SER A 93 15.57 -18.91 -1.06
N PHE A 94 16.84 -19.04 -1.45
CA PHE A 94 17.90 -18.12 -1.03
C PHE A 94 17.64 -16.69 -1.53
N THR A 95 17.35 -16.52 -2.81
CA THR A 95 16.99 -15.20 -3.38
C THR A 95 15.70 -14.66 -2.79
N TYR A 96 14.73 -15.54 -2.49
CA TYR A 96 13.50 -15.15 -1.82
C TYR A 96 13.72 -14.62 -0.39
N ILE A 97 14.63 -15.22 0.39
CA ILE A 97 14.99 -14.74 1.73
C ILE A 97 15.58 -13.33 1.62
N ASN A 98 16.54 -13.13 0.71
CA ASN A 98 17.14 -11.81 0.49
C ASN A 98 16.08 -10.78 0.07
N TYR A 99 15.16 -11.15 -0.82
CA TYR A 99 14.04 -10.31 -1.24
C TYR A 99 13.15 -9.87 -0.07
N ILE A 100 12.87 -10.78 0.87
CA ILE A 100 12.06 -10.47 2.04
C ILE A 100 12.84 -9.59 3.03
N GLN A 101 14.09 -9.93 3.33
CA GLN A 101 14.93 -9.18 4.28
C GLN A 101 15.09 -7.73 3.84
N ASP A 102 15.36 -7.50 2.56
CA ASP A 102 15.45 -6.15 1.99
C ASP A 102 14.11 -5.38 2.09
N GLY A 103 13.00 -6.10 1.96
CA GLY A 103 11.67 -5.54 2.19
C GLY A 103 11.42 -5.11 3.64
N PHE A 104 12.01 -5.80 4.62
CA PHE A 104 11.94 -5.44 6.04
C PHE A 104 12.86 -4.28 6.39
N ASN A 105 14.04 -4.22 5.78
CA ASN A 105 15.04 -3.16 6.04
C ASN A 105 14.72 -1.84 5.33
N GLU A 106 13.67 -1.80 4.51
CA GLU A 106 13.22 -0.65 3.71
C GLU A 106 14.22 -0.12 2.66
N ILE A 107 15.40 -0.75 2.50
CA ILE A 107 16.46 -0.37 1.55
C ILE A 107 16.02 -0.56 0.07
N SER A 108 15.27 -1.63 -0.22
CA SER A 108 14.64 -1.92 -1.52
C SER A 108 15.60 -2.18 -2.71
N SER A 109 16.92 -2.23 -2.53
CA SER A 109 17.87 -2.40 -3.64
C SER A 109 17.85 -3.83 -4.19
N ALA A 110 17.81 -4.84 -3.32
CA ALA A 110 17.72 -6.23 -3.74
C ALA A 110 16.36 -6.51 -4.40
N GLN A 111 15.28 -5.93 -3.86
CA GLN A 111 13.96 -6.02 -4.49
C GLN A 111 13.96 -5.44 -5.91
N GLU A 112 14.63 -4.31 -6.13
CA GLU A 112 14.75 -3.71 -7.45
C GLU A 112 15.51 -4.58 -8.43
N GLU A 113 16.69 -5.07 -8.03
CA GLU A 113 17.53 -5.92 -8.87
C GLU A 113 16.78 -7.20 -9.26
N ILE A 114 16.16 -7.86 -8.28
CA ILE A 114 15.39 -9.10 -8.49
C ILE A 114 14.20 -8.85 -9.40
N CYS A 115 13.45 -7.75 -9.23
CA CYS A 115 12.31 -7.44 -10.11
C CYS A 115 12.76 -7.10 -11.54
N THR A 116 13.89 -6.41 -11.69
CA THR A 116 14.48 -6.10 -13.00
C THR A 116 14.94 -7.37 -13.72
N ARG A 117 15.50 -8.32 -12.98
CA ARG A 117 15.85 -9.65 -13.52
C ARG A 117 14.60 -10.42 -13.91
N LEU A 118 13.60 -10.51 -13.04
CA LEU A 118 12.31 -11.16 -13.34
C LEU A 118 11.66 -10.61 -14.61
N GLN A 119 11.70 -9.30 -14.82
CA GLN A 119 11.11 -8.65 -16.00
C GLN A 119 11.77 -9.09 -17.31
N LYS A 120 13.07 -9.42 -17.28
CA LYS A 120 13.87 -9.80 -18.46
C LYS A 120 13.74 -11.27 -18.83
N GLU A 121 13.19 -12.10 -17.95
CA GLU A 121 12.97 -13.53 -18.21
C GLU A 121 11.98 -13.72 -19.37
N ASP A 122 12.34 -14.53 -20.37
CA ASP A 122 11.51 -14.74 -21.57
C ASP A 122 10.12 -15.30 -21.24
N THR A 123 10.06 -16.17 -20.23
CA THR A 123 8.80 -16.75 -19.72
C THR A 123 7.86 -15.68 -19.15
N ILE A 124 8.41 -14.60 -18.60
CA ILE A 124 7.68 -13.51 -17.96
C ILE A 124 7.34 -12.41 -18.96
N LYS A 125 8.27 -12.12 -19.89
CA LYS A 125 8.08 -11.12 -20.94
C LYS A 125 6.83 -11.38 -21.78
N ASN A 126 6.52 -12.65 -22.02
CA ASN A 126 5.34 -13.07 -22.77
C ASN A 126 4.07 -13.23 -21.90
N ASN A 127 4.20 -13.10 -20.57
CA ASN A 127 3.09 -13.18 -19.63
C ASN A 127 2.70 -11.77 -19.16
N TYR A 128 1.69 -11.19 -19.82
CA TYR A 128 1.21 -9.84 -19.55
C TYR A 128 0.75 -9.64 -18.09
N GLU A 129 0.14 -10.64 -17.46
CA GLU A 129 -0.30 -10.54 -16.06
C GLU A 129 0.92 -10.49 -15.11
N ALA A 130 1.90 -11.37 -15.32
CA ALA A 130 3.12 -11.39 -14.52
C ALA A 130 3.90 -10.09 -14.68
N LEU A 131 4.06 -9.64 -15.93
CA LEU A 131 4.72 -8.40 -16.27
C LEU A 131 4.04 -7.19 -15.62
N PHE A 132 2.70 -7.12 -15.68
CA PHE A 132 1.92 -6.08 -15.02
C PHE A 132 2.16 -6.06 -13.50
N ASN A 133 2.06 -7.21 -12.84
CA ASN A 133 2.27 -7.32 -11.39
C ASN A 133 3.70 -6.92 -10.97
N ILE A 134 4.70 -7.27 -11.78
CA ILE A 134 6.10 -6.84 -11.57
C ILE A 134 6.20 -5.32 -11.72
N LEU A 135 5.61 -4.71 -12.75
CA LEU A 135 5.64 -3.26 -12.94
C LEU A 135 5.01 -2.53 -11.75
N ILE A 136 3.87 -2.99 -11.24
CA ILE A 136 3.25 -2.40 -10.05
C ILE A 136 4.13 -2.53 -8.79
N LYS A 137 4.89 -3.63 -8.66
CA LYS A 137 5.89 -3.78 -7.60
C LYS A 137 7.08 -2.84 -7.79
N MET A 138 7.63 -2.73 -9.00
CA MET A 138 8.73 -1.81 -9.32
C MET A 138 8.34 -0.35 -9.10
N ASN A 139 7.09 0.02 -9.43
CA ASN A 139 6.54 1.33 -9.13
C ASN A 139 6.54 1.62 -7.62
N LYS A 140 6.15 0.65 -6.79
CA LYS A 140 6.20 0.79 -5.32
C LYS A 140 7.63 0.97 -4.80
N ILE A 141 8.62 0.34 -5.45
CA ILE A 141 10.04 0.52 -5.12
C ILE A 141 10.51 1.93 -5.54
N ALA A 142 10.18 2.37 -6.76
CA ALA A 142 10.50 3.71 -7.24
C ALA A 142 9.91 4.82 -6.36
N LEU A 143 8.67 4.62 -5.87
CA LEU A 143 8.05 5.53 -4.89
C LEU A 143 8.89 5.64 -3.60
N LYS A 144 9.40 4.53 -3.07
CA LYS A 144 10.23 4.56 -1.86
C LYS A 144 11.56 5.31 -2.08
N GLN A 145 12.09 5.19 -3.29
CA GLN A 145 13.32 5.87 -3.72
C GLN A 145 13.10 7.33 -4.12
N ASP A 146 11.86 7.81 -4.01
CA ASP A 146 11.49 9.18 -4.36
C ASP A 146 11.71 9.57 -5.83
N ASN A 147 11.77 8.58 -6.72
CA ASN A 147 12.05 8.80 -8.13
C ASN A 147 10.75 8.91 -8.94
N PHE A 148 10.17 10.12 -8.98
CA PHE A 148 8.88 10.40 -9.62
C PHE A 148 8.85 10.11 -11.12
N GLU A 149 9.89 10.50 -11.85
CA GLU A 149 9.98 10.27 -13.30
C GLU A 149 9.92 8.78 -13.61
N LYS A 150 10.70 7.99 -12.88
CA LYS A 150 10.69 6.52 -12.98
C LYS A 150 9.34 5.94 -12.56
N GLU A 151 8.76 6.46 -11.48
CA GLU A 151 7.44 6.04 -10.99
C GLU A 151 6.37 6.17 -12.08
N LYS A 152 6.30 7.35 -12.73
CA LYS A 152 5.35 7.66 -13.79
C LYS A 152 5.60 6.84 -15.05
N ALA A 153 6.86 6.68 -15.47
CA ALA A 153 7.23 5.86 -16.63
C ALA A 153 6.83 4.38 -16.46
N ILE A 154 7.02 3.82 -15.26
CA ILE A 154 6.60 2.46 -14.93
C ILE A 154 5.07 2.34 -14.98
N LEU A 155 4.33 3.31 -14.40
CA LEU A 155 2.87 3.30 -14.43
C LEU A 155 2.32 3.44 -15.84
N PHE A 156 2.91 4.30 -16.66
CA PHE A 156 2.53 4.42 -18.06
C PHE A 156 2.70 3.08 -18.79
N SER A 157 3.82 2.39 -18.55
CA SER A 157 4.05 1.04 -19.08
C SER A 157 3.00 0.02 -18.58
N ALA A 158 2.60 0.09 -17.31
CA ALA A 158 1.55 -0.75 -16.74
C ALA A 158 0.18 -0.48 -17.39
N THR A 159 -0.16 0.79 -17.66
CA THR A 159 -1.40 1.15 -18.36
C THR A 159 -1.42 0.70 -19.83
N LYS A 160 -0.26 0.53 -20.49
CA LYS A 160 -0.22 -0.07 -21.84
C LYS A 160 -0.63 -1.54 -21.84
N ILE A 161 -0.35 -2.26 -20.74
CA ILE A 161 -0.72 -3.67 -20.61
C ILE A 161 -2.19 -3.81 -20.21
N ASN A 162 -2.63 -3.03 -19.22
CA ASN A 162 -4.01 -2.99 -18.78
C ASN A 162 -4.50 -1.53 -18.68
N PRO A 163 -5.12 -0.98 -19.74
CA PRO A 163 -5.51 0.43 -19.82
C PRO A 163 -6.47 0.90 -18.73
N ASN A 164 -7.31 -0.01 -18.22
CA ASN A 164 -8.35 0.32 -17.26
C ASN A 164 -8.03 -0.21 -15.86
N ASP A 165 -6.79 -0.65 -15.60
CA ASP A 165 -6.43 -1.19 -14.29
C ASP A 165 -6.61 -0.13 -13.19
N LEU A 166 -7.28 -0.53 -12.11
CA LEU A 166 -7.56 0.36 -10.98
C LEU A 166 -6.30 0.87 -10.30
N ILE A 167 -5.32 0.00 -10.05
CA ILE A 167 -4.12 0.37 -9.30
C ILE A 167 -3.23 1.26 -10.17
N ALA A 168 -2.98 0.86 -11.42
CA ALA A 168 -2.13 1.64 -12.31
C ALA A 168 -2.68 3.05 -12.52
N ASN A 169 -3.98 3.16 -12.84
CA ASN A 169 -4.61 4.45 -13.06
C ASN A 169 -4.76 5.28 -11.77
N TYR A 170 -5.10 4.66 -10.63
CA TYR A 170 -5.16 5.39 -9.36
C TYR A 170 -3.80 5.99 -8.98
N ARG A 171 -2.72 5.22 -9.11
CA ARG A 171 -1.37 5.70 -8.78
C ARG A 171 -0.90 6.77 -9.77
N LEU A 172 -1.21 6.61 -11.06
CA LEU A 172 -0.86 7.58 -12.08
C LEU A 172 -1.63 8.91 -11.88
N ALA A 173 -2.90 8.84 -11.48
CA ALA A 173 -3.69 10.00 -11.08
C ALA A 173 -3.04 10.76 -9.92
N VAL A 174 -2.56 10.04 -8.90
CA VAL A 174 -1.84 10.66 -7.77
C VAL A 174 -0.52 11.31 -8.23
N CYS A 175 0.20 10.73 -9.19
CA CYS A 175 1.38 11.39 -9.77
C CYS A 175 1.02 12.71 -10.46
N TYR A 176 0.00 12.70 -11.33
CA TYR A 176 -0.47 13.92 -11.99
C TYR A 176 -0.98 14.97 -11.00
N GLU A 177 -1.64 14.53 -9.93
CA GLU A 177 -2.05 15.44 -8.87
C GLU A 177 -0.85 16.15 -8.24
N MET A 178 0.23 15.43 -7.93
CA MET A 178 1.44 16.04 -7.35
C MET A 178 2.18 16.99 -8.29
N GLU A 179 2.00 16.80 -9.60
CA GLU A 179 2.51 17.72 -10.62
C GLU A 179 1.60 18.95 -10.82
N GLY A 180 0.47 19.03 -10.12
CA GLY A 180 -0.53 20.09 -10.31
C GLY A 180 -1.41 19.91 -11.56
N SER A 181 -1.28 18.77 -12.25
CA SER A 181 -2.01 18.43 -13.47
C SER A 181 -3.41 17.89 -13.14
N LYS A 182 -4.32 18.82 -12.82
CA LYS A 182 -5.67 18.51 -12.33
C LYS A 182 -6.48 17.64 -13.31
N ASP A 183 -6.48 17.98 -14.59
CA ASP A 183 -7.36 17.34 -15.57
C ASP A 183 -6.90 15.90 -15.87
N GLU A 184 -5.60 15.68 -15.96
CA GLU A 184 -4.97 14.37 -16.10
C GLU A 184 -5.23 13.49 -14.86
N ALA A 185 -5.14 14.07 -13.66
CA ALA A 185 -5.44 13.36 -12.42
C ALA A 185 -6.90 12.87 -12.41
N ILE A 186 -7.85 13.76 -12.71
CA ILE A 186 -9.28 13.40 -12.77
C ILE A 186 -9.53 12.32 -13.84
N LYS A 187 -8.93 12.47 -15.03
CA LYS A 187 -9.04 11.49 -16.12
C LYS A 187 -8.60 10.10 -15.67
N HIS A 188 -7.45 9.99 -15.02
CA HIS A 188 -6.95 8.69 -14.57
C HIS A 188 -7.75 8.13 -13.38
N TYR A 189 -8.26 8.97 -12.47
CA TYR A 189 -9.19 8.47 -11.46
C TYR A 189 -10.47 7.91 -12.07
N LEU A 190 -11.02 8.57 -13.10
CA LEU A 190 -12.19 8.06 -13.82
C LEU A 190 -11.90 6.71 -14.49
N LEU A 191 -10.75 6.58 -15.18
CA LEU A 191 -10.31 5.30 -15.75
C LEU A 191 -10.21 4.20 -14.70
N ALA A 192 -9.67 4.50 -13.51
CA ALA A 192 -9.60 3.53 -12.41
C ALA A 192 -11.00 3.02 -11.96
N THR A 193 -12.06 3.82 -12.16
CA THR A 193 -13.45 3.39 -11.87
C THR A 193 -14.06 2.48 -12.95
N THR A 194 -13.40 2.37 -14.11
CA THR A 194 -13.84 1.51 -15.22
C THR A 194 -13.22 0.10 -15.20
N ASP A 195 -12.33 -0.18 -14.23
CA ASP A 195 -11.77 -1.52 -14.01
C ASP A 195 -12.90 -2.55 -13.91
N SER A 196 -12.88 -3.56 -14.79
CA SER A 196 -13.86 -4.65 -14.82
C SER A 196 -13.87 -5.45 -13.51
N TYR A 197 -12.76 -5.47 -12.78
CA TYR A 197 -12.64 -6.13 -11.49
C TYR A 197 -13.12 -5.26 -10.33
N LEU A 198 -13.47 -3.98 -10.54
CA LEU A 198 -14.04 -3.08 -9.54
C LEU A 198 -15.52 -3.41 -9.27
N THR A 199 -15.74 -4.43 -8.44
CA THR A 199 -17.09 -4.84 -8.02
C THR A 199 -17.58 -4.15 -6.74
N SER A 200 -16.75 -3.34 -6.08
CA SER A 200 -17.09 -2.77 -4.78
C SER A 200 -17.52 -1.32 -4.89
N ASN A 201 -18.74 -1.05 -4.41
CA ASN A 201 -19.27 0.31 -4.30
C ASN A 201 -18.44 1.18 -3.34
N GLN A 202 -17.84 0.60 -2.30
CA GLN A 202 -17.07 1.36 -1.32
C GLN A 202 -15.72 1.82 -1.90
N LEU A 203 -15.02 0.94 -2.62
CA LEU A 203 -13.81 1.30 -3.34
C LEU A 203 -14.09 2.32 -4.45
N ARG A 204 -15.21 2.16 -5.18
CA ARG A 204 -15.64 3.16 -6.17
C ARG A 204 -15.89 4.52 -5.53
N LYS A 205 -16.65 4.59 -4.42
CA LYS A 205 -16.89 5.82 -3.66
C LYS A 205 -15.59 6.48 -3.20
N PHE A 206 -14.64 5.68 -2.72
CA PHE A 206 -13.32 6.15 -2.30
C PHE A 206 -12.56 6.84 -3.45
N ILE A 207 -12.55 6.26 -4.64
CA ILE A 207 -11.90 6.87 -5.81
C ILE A 207 -12.63 8.16 -6.21
N LEU A 208 -13.96 8.12 -6.29
CA LEU A 208 -14.77 9.29 -6.65
C LEU A 208 -14.63 10.44 -5.63
N SER A 209 -14.39 10.13 -4.34
CA SER A 209 -14.11 11.18 -3.35
C SER A 209 -12.79 11.90 -3.61
N GLN A 210 -11.81 11.27 -4.27
CA GLN A 210 -10.57 11.95 -4.66
C GLN A 210 -10.82 12.96 -5.78
N ILE A 211 -11.63 12.60 -6.79
CA ILE A 211 -12.05 13.53 -7.84
C ILE A 211 -12.77 14.73 -7.24
N LYS A 212 -13.79 14.48 -6.41
CA LYS A 212 -14.53 15.56 -5.73
C LYS A 212 -13.62 16.46 -4.88
N ARG A 213 -12.63 15.87 -4.20
CA ARG A 213 -11.65 16.64 -3.42
C ARG A 213 -10.82 17.55 -4.33
N ILE A 214 -10.31 17.05 -5.45
CA ILE A 214 -9.52 17.83 -6.41
C ILE A 214 -10.34 18.94 -7.04
N GLU A 215 -11.61 18.68 -7.35
CA GLU A 215 -12.53 19.69 -7.88
C GLU A 215 -12.74 20.85 -6.89
N LEU A 216 -12.91 20.54 -5.60
CA LEU A 216 -13.23 21.51 -4.55
C LEU A 216 -12.00 22.23 -3.96
N LYS A 217 -10.91 21.49 -3.74
CA LYS A 217 -9.73 21.97 -3.00
C LYS A 217 -8.49 22.13 -3.87
N GLY A 218 -8.53 21.69 -5.12
CA GLY A 218 -7.35 21.62 -5.99
C GLY A 218 -6.46 20.41 -5.71
N THR A 219 -5.33 20.37 -6.40
CA THR A 219 -4.33 19.31 -6.30
C THR A 219 -3.56 19.37 -4.98
N MET A 220 -3.20 18.21 -4.43
CA MET A 220 -2.35 18.15 -3.24
C MET A 220 -0.88 18.41 -3.56
N ASN A 221 -0.25 19.14 -2.65
CA ASN A 221 1.20 19.14 -2.53
C ASN A 221 1.67 17.76 -2.07
N ARG A 222 2.90 17.43 -2.46
CA ARG A 222 3.56 16.19 -2.09
C ARG A 222 3.59 16.01 -0.56
N PRO A 223 3.15 14.86 -0.01
CA PRO A 223 3.16 14.63 1.42
C PRO A 223 4.60 14.53 1.94
N PRO A 224 4.86 14.94 3.19
CA PRO A 224 6.20 14.86 3.79
C PRO A 224 6.68 13.42 3.95
N VAL A 225 5.75 12.44 3.98
CA VAL A 225 6.06 11.02 4.06
C VAL A 225 5.47 10.29 2.85
N LEU A 226 6.34 9.72 2.02
CA LEU A 226 5.97 9.05 0.76
C LEU A 226 5.10 7.81 0.98
N GLY A 227 5.25 7.13 2.12
CA GLY A 227 4.39 6.00 2.50
C GLY A 227 2.91 6.37 2.63
N ALA A 228 2.59 7.65 2.83
CA ALA A 228 1.22 8.16 2.89
C ALA A 228 0.67 8.58 1.51
N LYS A 229 1.48 8.57 0.44
CA LYS A 229 1.11 9.08 -0.89
C LYS A 229 -0.19 8.50 -1.44
N TYR A 230 -0.43 7.22 -1.23
CA TYR A 230 -1.64 6.55 -1.73
C TYR A 230 -2.72 6.34 -0.66
N LEU A 231 -2.47 6.76 0.58
CA LEU A 231 -3.47 6.76 1.64
C LEU A 231 -4.30 8.04 1.47
N ALA A 232 -5.63 7.94 1.55
CA ALA A 232 -6.44 9.15 1.57
C ALA A 232 -6.18 9.91 2.87
N ILE A 233 -5.82 11.19 2.73
CA ILE A 233 -5.78 12.19 3.80
C ILE A 233 -7.12 12.94 3.81
#